data_AF-A0A8J5IXN9-F1
#
_entry.id   AF-A0A8J5IXN9-F1
#
_cell.length_a   1.000
_cell.length_b   1.000
_cell.length_c   1.000
_cell.angle_alpha   90.00
_cell.angle_beta   90.00
_cell.angle_gamma   90.00
#
_symmetry.space_group_name_H-M   'P 1'
#
loop_
_entity.id
_entity.type
_entity.pdbx_description
1 polymer ?
#
loop_
_entity_poly.entity_id
_entity_poly.type
_entity_poly.pdbx_seq_one_letter_code
_entity_poly.pdbx_strand_id
1 'polypeptide(L)'
;MKTPLLCMTPLLNEPDEDLLVRGHYEFLAGMLPHDYDKQLSDCIFVVGDNCAVNRLLATLMGYEDDLACVQALMMRLRTIKQSAKLRLKTSLRPVIRQNTRWSSTFSMVHRYFKLLERLDPTDDAIVDVLPAPPCNKRLLSLLKDLKKVDSVSKALQGASVTLLDVRVWFDGLITDLVLTSCTAPTLSRGAYVSSEGAPG
;
A
#
# COMPACT_ATOMS: atom_id res chain seq x y z
N MET A 1 13.89 14.46 -24.57
CA MET A 1 12.52 13.95 -24.80
C MET A 1 11.77 14.03 -23.48
N LYS A 2 10.55 14.59 -23.44
CA LYS A 2 9.67 14.48 -22.27
C LYS A 2 8.89 13.18 -22.40
N THR A 3 8.98 12.30 -21.41
CA THR A 3 8.18 11.08 -21.33
C THR A 3 7.01 11.37 -20.38
N PRO A 4 5.83 11.72 -20.90
CA PRO A 4 4.70 12.06 -20.03
C PRO A 4 4.21 10.81 -19.29
N LEU A 5 3.94 10.96 -18.00
CA LEU A 5 3.30 9.92 -17.19
C LEU A 5 1.78 9.99 -17.41
N LEU A 6 1.18 8.90 -17.90
CA LEU A 6 -0.26 8.79 -18.05
C LEU A 6 -0.84 8.11 -16.80
N CYS A 7 -1.83 8.73 -16.16
CA CYS A 7 -2.57 8.12 -15.05
C CYS A 7 -4.01 7.84 -15.47
N MET A 8 -4.53 6.68 -15.08
CA MET A 8 -5.90 6.25 -15.37
C MET A 8 -6.52 5.63 -14.12
N THR A 9 -7.83 5.84 -13.94
CA THR A 9 -8.59 5.20 -12.86
C THR A 9 -8.81 3.70 -13.16
N PRO A 10 -8.85 2.83 -12.13
CA PRO A 10 -9.19 1.42 -12.32
C PRO A 10 -10.52 1.27 -13.08
N LEU A 11 -10.59 0.29 -13.99
CA LEU A 11 -11.84 -0.05 -14.65
C LEU A 11 -12.69 -0.79 -13.62
N LEU A 12 -13.79 -0.18 -13.17
CA LEU A 12 -14.69 -0.78 -12.20
C LEU A 12 -15.46 -1.93 -12.86
N ASN A 13 -15.03 -3.17 -12.68
CA ASN A 13 -15.82 -4.36 -12.98
C ASN A 13 -15.57 -5.47 -11.93
N GLU A 14 -16.60 -6.32 -11.78
CA GLU A 14 -16.81 -7.50 -10.91
C GLU A 14 -15.57 -8.40 -10.67
N PRO A 15 -15.55 -9.22 -9.59
CA PRO A 15 -14.37 -9.60 -8.79
C PRO A 15 -13.37 -10.58 -9.44
N ASP A 16 -13.40 -10.75 -10.75
CA ASP A 16 -12.50 -11.66 -11.46
C ASP A 16 -11.21 -10.94 -11.92
N GLU A 17 -10.08 -11.32 -11.35
CA GLU A 17 -8.79 -10.61 -11.50
C GLU A 17 -8.24 -10.65 -12.93
N ASP A 18 -8.53 -11.71 -13.69
CA ASP A 18 -8.05 -11.88 -15.07
C ASP A 18 -8.79 -10.99 -16.08
N LEU A 19 -10.07 -10.69 -15.83
CA LEU A 19 -10.87 -9.80 -16.67
C LEU A 19 -10.44 -8.33 -16.54
N LEU A 20 -9.84 -7.95 -15.40
CA LEU A 20 -9.33 -6.60 -15.18
C LEU A 20 -8.12 -6.30 -16.07
N VAL A 21 -7.14 -7.21 -16.17
CA VAL A 21 -5.93 -6.98 -16.98
C VAL A 21 -6.27 -6.88 -18.46
N ARG A 22 -7.13 -7.78 -18.95
CA ARG A 22 -7.59 -7.76 -20.35
C ARG A 22 -8.42 -6.52 -20.66
N GLY A 23 -9.32 -6.12 -19.75
CA GLY A 23 -10.07 -4.86 -19.88
C GLY A 23 -9.16 -3.64 -19.90
N HIS A 24 -8.11 -3.62 -19.07
CA HIS A 24 -7.12 -2.54 -19.05
C HIS A 24 -6.33 -2.46 -20.37
N TYR A 25 -5.95 -3.61 -20.95
CA TYR A 25 -5.30 -3.67 -22.25
C TYR A 25 -6.22 -3.11 -23.36
N GLU A 26 -7.46 -3.57 -23.43
CA GLU A 26 -8.42 -3.14 -24.47
C GLU A 26 -8.74 -1.65 -24.36
N PHE A 27 -8.88 -1.13 -23.14
CA PHE A 27 -9.05 0.31 -22.90
C PHE A 27 -7.84 1.11 -23.37
N LEU A 28 -6.61 0.70 -23.00
CA LEU A 28 -5.39 1.38 -23.43
C LEU A 28 -5.22 1.33 -24.95
N ALA A 29 -5.53 0.18 -25.57
CA ALA A 29 -5.46 0.00 -27.02
C ALA A 29 -6.42 0.91 -27.80
N GLY A 30 -7.57 1.27 -27.21
CA GLY A 30 -8.52 2.21 -27.81
C GLY A 30 -8.21 3.68 -27.50
N MET A 31 -7.92 4.00 -26.25
CA MET A 31 -7.72 5.37 -25.78
C MET A 31 -6.40 5.97 -26.28
N LEU A 32 -5.29 5.21 -26.28
CA LEU A 32 -3.98 5.77 -26.66
C LEU A 32 -3.95 6.30 -28.11
N PRO A 33 -4.48 5.57 -29.11
CA PRO A 33 -4.53 6.10 -30.47
C PRO A 33 -5.55 7.23 -30.61
N HIS A 34 -6.68 7.15 -29.91
CA HIS A 34 -7.78 8.12 -30.04
C HIS A 34 -7.45 9.49 -29.42
N ASP A 35 -6.94 9.50 -28.19
CA ASP A 35 -6.77 10.71 -27.40
C ASP A 35 -5.34 11.28 -27.45
N TYR A 36 -4.35 10.43 -27.72
CA TYR A 36 -2.93 10.77 -27.57
C TYR A 36 -2.07 10.53 -28.80
N ASP A 37 -2.64 9.95 -29.87
CA ASP A 37 -1.90 9.54 -31.09
C ASP A 37 -0.68 8.66 -30.73
N LYS A 38 -0.91 7.70 -29.83
CA LYS A 38 0.10 6.73 -29.36
C LYS A 38 -0.40 5.30 -29.50
N GLN A 39 0.52 4.39 -29.76
CA GLN A 39 0.27 2.95 -29.75
C GLN A 39 0.73 2.35 -28.42
N LEU A 40 0.20 1.19 -28.05
CA LEU A 40 0.67 0.43 -26.88
C LEU A 40 2.16 0.10 -26.95
N SER A 41 2.71 -0.09 -28.15
CA SER A 41 4.15 -0.29 -28.38
C SER A 41 5.00 0.94 -28.03
N ASP A 42 4.39 2.12 -27.94
CA ASP A 42 5.07 3.35 -27.51
C ASP A 42 5.14 3.45 -25.97
N CYS A 43 4.41 2.61 -25.24
CA CYS A 43 4.49 2.51 -23.79
C CYS A 43 5.73 1.69 -23.38
N ILE A 44 6.66 2.33 -22.66
CA ILE A 44 7.89 1.68 -22.19
C ILE A 44 7.60 0.70 -21.04
N PHE A 45 6.67 1.05 -20.15
CA PHE A 45 6.22 0.23 -19.03
C PHE A 45 4.84 0.70 -18.55
N VAL A 46 4.09 -0.21 -17.91
CA VAL A 46 2.79 0.10 -17.29
C VAL A 46 2.92 -0.06 -15.78
N VAL A 47 2.47 0.94 -15.02
CA VAL A 47 2.40 0.88 -13.55
C VAL A 47 0.94 0.94 -13.15
N GLY A 48 0.42 -0.15 -12.58
CA GLY A 48 -0.92 -0.22 -12.01
C GLY A 48 -0.88 -0.22 -10.49
N ASP A 49 -1.77 0.52 -9.85
CA ASP A 49 -1.99 0.42 -8.40
C ASP A 49 -2.90 -0.80 -8.13
N ASN A 50 -2.30 -1.98 -8.01
CA ASN A 50 -3.03 -3.23 -7.87
C ASN A 50 -3.46 -3.45 -6.40
N CYS A 51 -4.73 -3.17 -6.13
CA CYS A 51 -5.36 -3.36 -4.83
C CYS A 51 -5.27 -4.81 -4.31
N ALA A 52 -5.40 -5.81 -5.19
CA ALA A 52 -5.29 -7.21 -4.81
C ALA A 52 -3.86 -7.55 -4.38
N VAL A 53 -2.86 -7.05 -5.09
CA VAL A 53 -1.43 -7.19 -4.73
C VAL A 53 -1.13 -6.48 -3.41
N ASN A 54 -1.68 -5.28 -3.17
CA ASN A 54 -1.51 -4.56 -1.91
C ASN A 54 -2.13 -5.33 -0.72
N ARG A 55 -3.32 -5.93 -0.90
CA ARG A 55 -3.97 -6.76 0.12
C ARG A 55 -3.20 -8.05 0.35
N LEU A 56 -2.85 -8.76 -0.71
CA LEU A 56 -2.09 -10.01 -0.63
C LEU A 56 -0.73 -9.78 0.03
N LEU A 57 -0.03 -8.69 -0.30
CA LEU A 57 1.22 -8.33 0.35
C LEU A 57 1.02 -8.05 1.85
N ALA A 58 -0.03 -7.31 2.23
CA ALA A 58 -0.34 -7.09 3.65
C ALA A 58 -0.67 -8.39 4.40
N THR A 59 -1.41 -9.31 3.75
CA THR A 59 -1.71 -10.65 4.28
C THR A 59 -0.43 -11.50 4.41
N LEU A 60 0.41 -11.53 3.38
CA LEU A 60 1.68 -12.28 3.37
C LEU A 60 2.69 -11.73 4.37
N MET A 61 2.70 -10.41 4.59
CA MET A 61 3.52 -9.77 5.62
C MET A 61 2.90 -9.88 7.03
N GLY A 62 1.70 -10.48 7.17
CA GLY A 62 1.07 -10.75 8.46
C GLY A 62 0.50 -9.51 9.18
N TYR A 63 0.23 -8.42 8.46
CA TYR A 63 -0.28 -7.17 9.06
C TYR A 63 -1.78 -6.94 8.83
N GLU A 64 -2.46 -7.77 8.04
CA GLU A 64 -3.84 -7.48 7.64
C GLU A 64 -4.80 -7.44 8.83
N ASP A 65 -4.68 -8.37 9.79
CA ASP A 65 -5.50 -8.39 11.00
C ASP A 65 -5.28 -7.13 11.87
N ASP A 66 -4.02 -6.71 12.00
CA ASP A 66 -3.65 -5.51 12.74
C ASP A 66 -4.24 -4.25 12.08
N LEU A 67 -4.15 -4.17 10.76
CA LEU A 67 -4.70 -3.06 9.98
C LEU A 67 -6.24 -3.07 10.01
N ALA A 68 -6.88 -4.23 10.00
CA ALA A 68 -8.33 -4.37 10.14
C ALA A 68 -8.81 -3.88 11.51
N CYS A 69 -8.06 -4.18 12.58
CA CYS A 69 -8.34 -3.69 13.92
C CYS A 69 -8.29 -2.15 13.98
N VAL A 70 -7.24 -1.54 13.44
CA VAL A 70 -7.13 -0.06 13.36
C VAL A 70 -8.24 0.55 12.51
N GLN A 71 -8.59 -0.07 11.39
CA GLN A 71 -9.69 0.37 10.53
C GLN A 71 -11.02 0.38 11.31
N ALA A 72 -11.31 -0.67 12.07
CA ALA A 72 -12.51 -0.75 12.91
C ALA A 72 -12.57 0.39 13.94
N LEU A 73 -11.46 0.65 14.64
CA LEU A 73 -11.35 1.79 15.56
C LEU A 73 -11.57 3.12 14.85
N MET A 74 -10.92 3.34 13.71
CA MET A 74 -11.04 4.59 12.94
C MET A 74 -12.48 4.84 12.46
N MET A 75 -13.19 3.77 12.05
CA MET A 75 -14.62 3.85 11.73
C MET A 75 -15.46 4.19 12.96
N ARG A 76 -15.19 3.58 14.13
CA ARG A 76 -15.90 3.87 15.38
C ARG A 76 -15.72 5.32 15.80
N LEU A 77 -14.50 5.86 15.71
CA LEU A 77 -14.19 7.26 16.01
C LEU A 77 -14.83 8.26 15.03
N ARG A 78 -15.24 7.80 13.84
CA ARG A 78 -15.94 8.63 12.83
C ARG A 78 -17.43 8.76 13.11
N THR A 79 -18.01 7.91 13.96
CA THR A 79 -19.43 8.01 14.35
C THR A 79 -19.72 9.37 14.98
N ILE A 80 -20.96 9.86 14.85
CA ILE A 80 -21.33 11.22 15.31
C ILE A 80 -20.97 11.44 16.78
N LYS A 81 -21.34 10.48 17.64
CA LYS A 81 -21.09 10.52 19.09
C LYS A 81 -19.59 10.56 19.41
N GLN A 82 -18.82 9.63 18.84
CA GLN A 82 -17.38 9.55 19.12
C GLN A 82 -16.60 10.69 18.48
N SER A 83 -16.99 11.15 17.29
CA SER A 83 -16.39 12.31 16.65
C SER A 83 -16.61 13.58 17.49
N ALA A 84 -17.80 13.76 18.06
CA ALA A 84 -18.06 14.88 18.97
C ALA A 84 -17.18 14.82 20.22
N LYS A 85 -17.08 13.64 20.86
CA LYS A 85 -16.20 13.42 22.01
C LYS A 85 -14.72 13.65 21.68
N LEU A 86 -14.27 13.16 20.52
CA LEU A 86 -12.89 13.29 20.06
C LEU A 86 -12.53 14.76 19.78
N ARG A 87 -13.46 15.55 19.22
CA ARG A 87 -13.25 16.99 18.97
C ARG A 87 -13.00 17.81 20.23
N LEU A 88 -13.47 17.34 21.39
CA LEU A 88 -13.17 17.97 22.68
C LEU A 88 -11.72 17.73 23.13
N LYS A 89 -11.09 16.65 22.66
CA LYS A 89 -9.73 16.25 23.05
C LYS A 89 -8.66 16.62 22.02
N THR A 90 -9.03 16.72 20.74
CA THR A 90 -8.09 17.00 19.65
C THR A 90 -8.80 17.55 18.41
N SER A 91 -8.08 18.35 17.63
CA SER A 91 -8.53 18.79 16.30
C SER A 91 -8.37 17.71 15.22
N LEU A 92 -7.63 16.63 15.52
CA LEU A 92 -7.37 15.54 14.58
C LEU A 92 -8.64 14.76 14.23
N ARG A 93 -8.78 14.40 12.96
CA ARG A 93 -9.86 13.57 12.42
C ARG A 93 -9.36 12.13 12.19
N PRO A 94 -10.20 11.10 12.38
CA PRO A 94 -9.88 9.73 11.93
C PRO A 94 -9.65 9.69 10.41
N VAL A 95 -8.77 8.79 9.96
CA VAL A 95 -8.49 8.54 8.53
C VAL A 95 -8.80 7.07 8.27
N ILE A 96 -9.53 6.79 7.19
CA ILE A 96 -9.91 5.44 6.78
C ILE A 96 -8.97 4.99 5.65
N ARG A 97 -8.47 3.76 5.73
CA ARG A 97 -7.65 3.22 4.64
C ARG A 97 -8.53 2.90 3.42
N GLN A 98 -8.01 3.21 2.24
CA GLN A 98 -8.49 2.72 0.94
C GLN A 98 -7.64 1.52 0.57
N ASN A 99 -8.26 0.35 0.37
CA ASN A 99 -7.52 -0.86 0.03
C ASN A 99 -6.69 -0.73 -1.26
N THR A 100 -7.08 0.18 -2.16
CA THR A 100 -6.41 0.38 -3.44
C THR A 100 -5.11 1.16 -3.33
N ARG A 101 -4.82 1.84 -2.20
CA ARG A 101 -3.68 2.78 -2.11
C ARG A 101 -2.90 2.61 -0.81
N TRP A 102 -1.65 2.15 -0.89
CA TRP A 102 -0.78 1.98 0.28
C TRP A 102 -0.56 3.29 1.07
N SER A 103 -0.58 4.45 0.39
CA SER A 103 -0.46 5.77 1.02
C SER A 103 -1.60 6.09 2.00
N SER A 104 -2.79 5.53 1.75
CA SER A 104 -3.92 5.63 2.66
C SER A 104 -3.74 4.76 3.91
N THR A 105 -3.16 3.57 3.76
CA THR A 105 -2.75 2.70 4.88
C THR A 105 -1.71 3.41 5.75
N PHE A 106 -0.68 3.99 5.13
CA PHE A 106 0.30 4.82 5.83
C PHE A 106 -0.37 5.96 6.59
N SER A 107 -1.25 6.72 5.93
CA SER A 107 -1.96 7.85 6.53
C SER A 107 -2.85 7.44 7.70
N MET A 108 -3.53 6.30 7.60
CA MET A 108 -4.35 5.74 8.67
C MET A 108 -3.50 5.35 9.88
N VAL A 109 -2.46 4.53 9.69
CA VAL A 109 -1.60 4.06 10.78
C VAL A 109 -0.86 5.22 11.43
N HIS A 110 -0.35 6.17 10.64
CA HIS A 110 0.26 7.38 11.16
C HIS A 110 -0.72 8.24 11.96
N ARG A 111 -1.98 8.38 11.50
CA ARG A 111 -3.04 9.08 12.24
C ARG A 111 -3.41 8.35 13.52
N TYR A 112 -3.44 7.02 13.47
CA TYR A 112 -3.78 6.16 14.61
C TYR A 112 -2.87 6.44 15.79
N PHE A 113 -1.55 6.38 15.60
CA PHE A 113 -0.62 6.64 16.71
C PHE A 113 -0.76 8.05 17.31
N LYS A 114 -1.04 9.07 16.49
CA LYS A 114 -1.32 10.43 16.99
C LYS A 114 -2.63 10.54 17.77
N LEU A 115 -3.63 9.73 17.40
CA LEU A 115 -4.91 9.69 18.10
C LEU A 115 -4.82 8.88 19.38
N LEU A 116 -4.05 7.79 19.38
CA LEU A 116 -3.90 6.86 20.50
C LEU A 116 -3.49 7.59 21.79
N GLU A 117 -2.59 8.57 21.69
CA GLU A 117 -2.18 9.44 22.82
C GLU A 117 -3.31 10.26 23.43
N ARG A 118 -4.43 10.45 22.70
CA ARG A 118 -5.59 11.26 23.10
C ARG A 118 -6.80 10.43 23.49
N LEU A 119 -6.78 9.13 23.19
CA LEU A 119 -7.88 8.23 23.51
C LEU A 119 -7.84 7.84 24.98
N ASP A 120 -9.02 7.61 25.54
CA ASP A 120 -9.15 7.10 26.90
C ASP A 120 -9.30 5.58 26.81
N PRO A 121 -8.34 4.80 27.34
CA PRO A 121 -8.39 3.34 27.27
C PRO A 121 -9.51 2.73 28.14
N THR A 122 -10.16 3.53 28.99
CA THR A 122 -11.27 3.08 29.85
C THR A 122 -12.66 3.40 29.26
N ASP A 123 -12.73 3.98 28.07
CA ASP A 123 -13.99 4.34 27.44
C ASP A 123 -14.70 3.10 26.86
N ASP A 124 -15.74 2.64 27.55
CA ASP A 124 -16.56 1.47 27.18
C ASP A 124 -17.07 1.48 25.73
N ALA A 125 -17.16 2.66 25.11
CA ALA A 125 -17.65 2.79 23.74
C ALA A 125 -16.60 2.48 22.65
N ILE A 126 -15.31 2.38 23.03
CA ILE A 126 -14.19 2.10 22.12
C ILE A 126 -13.21 1.05 22.65
N VAL A 127 -13.29 0.66 23.92
CA VAL A 127 -12.39 -0.33 24.54
C VAL A 127 -12.45 -1.68 23.83
N ASP A 128 -13.62 -2.06 23.30
CA ASP A 128 -13.86 -3.29 22.53
C ASP A 128 -13.10 -3.34 21.20
N VAL A 129 -12.76 -2.17 20.65
CA VAL A 129 -12.08 -2.03 19.36
C VAL A 129 -10.66 -1.48 19.46
N LEU A 130 -10.12 -1.33 20.68
CA LEU A 130 -8.78 -0.81 20.87
C LEU A 130 -7.73 -1.88 20.48
N PRO A 131 -6.77 -1.57 19.58
CA PRO A 131 -5.73 -2.53 19.23
C PRO A 131 -4.85 -2.90 20.43
N ALA A 132 -4.59 -4.19 20.59
CA ALA A 132 -3.79 -4.72 21.69
C ALA A 132 -2.33 -4.21 21.64
N PRO A 133 -1.61 -4.15 22.78
CA PRO A 133 -0.21 -3.69 22.80
C PRO A 133 0.74 -4.43 21.83
N PRO A 134 0.63 -5.75 21.61
CA PRO A 134 1.44 -6.45 20.60
C PRO A 134 1.14 -5.99 19.17
N CYS A 135 -0.13 -5.73 18.84
CA CYS A 135 -0.56 -5.17 17.56
C CYS A 135 0.08 -3.79 17.33
N ASN A 136 0.10 -2.94 18.37
CA ASN A 136 0.75 -1.63 18.29
C ASN A 136 2.25 -1.71 18.01
N LYS A 137 2.95 -2.69 18.59
CA LYS A 137 4.38 -2.90 18.31
C LYS A 137 4.61 -3.29 16.84
N ARG A 138 3.81 -4.21 16.30
CA ARG A 138 3.88 -4.64 14.90
C ARG A 138 3.56 -3.49 13.94
N LEU A 139 2.47 -2.77 14.19
CA LEU A 139 2.07 -1.59 13.39
C LEU A 139 3.11 -0.47 13.41
N LEU A 140 3.86 -0.31 14.50
CA LEU A 140 4.95 0.66 14.57
C LEU A 140 6.12 0.25 13.66
N SER A 141 6.40 -1.06 13.55
CA SER A 141 7.38 -1.57 12.58
C SER A 141 6.91 -1.29 11.15
N LEU A 142 5.67 -1.68 10.83
CA LEU A 142 5.06 -1.41 9.52
C LEU A 142 5.09 0.09 9.17
N LEU A 143 4.79 0.97 10.13
CA LEU A 143 4.81 2.41 9.89
C LEU A 143 6.21 2.93 9.51
N LYS A 144 7.27 2.37 10.08
CA LYS A 144 8.65 2.72 9.72
C LYS A 144 8.95 2.29 8.29
N ASP A 145 8.53 1.10 7.90
CA ASP A 145 8.73 0.56 6.56
C ASP A 145 7.95 1.37 5.52
N LEU A 146 6.66 1.63 5.78
CA LEU A 146 5.84 2.48 4.92
C LEU A 146 6.38 3.90 4.79
N LYS A 147 7.04 4.44 5.83
CA LYS A 147 7.68 5.75 5.76
C LYS A 147 8.88 5.77 4.80
N LYS A 148 9.64 4.67 4.72
CA LYS A 148 10.73 4.53 3.73
C LYS A 148 10.15 4.51 2.31
N VAL A 149 9.10 3.71 2.09
CA VAL A 149 8.38 3.64 0.81
C VAL A 149 7.84 5.02 0.40
N ASP A 150 7.25 5.76 1.34
CA ASP A 150 6.76 7.12 1.12
C ASP A 150 7.87 8.12 0.79
N SER A 151 9.01 8.02 1.48
CA SER A 151 10.18 8.84 1.19
C SER A 151 10.70 8.60 -0.23
N VAL A 152 10.87 7.34 -0.63
CA VAL A 152 11.32 6.98 -1.99
C VAL A 152 10.30 7.42 -3.03
N SER A 153 9.00 7.16 -2.80
CA SER A 153 7.93 7.57 -3.71
C SER A 153 7.89 9.08 -3.95
N LYS A 154 8.13 9.88 -2.91
CA LYS A 154 8.23 11.35 -3.03
C LYS A 154 9.51 11.79 -3.72
N ALA A 155 10.64 11.14 -3.43
CA ALA A 155 11.91 11.44 -4.08
C ALA A 155 11.83 11.19 -5.60
N LEU A 156 11.17 10.10 -6.01
CA LEU A 156 10.93 9.74 -7.42
C LEU A 156 10.11 10.80 -8.19
N GLN A 157 9.33 11.64 -7.49
CA GLN A 157 8.56 12.72 -8.11
C GLN A 157 9.40 14.00 -8.35
N GLY A 158 10.67 14.00 -7.97
CA GLY A 158 11.59 15.12 -8.19
C GLY A 158 11.88 15.37 -9.67
N ALA A 159 12.10 16.64 -10.04
CA ALA A 159 12.36 17.02 -11.43
C ALA A 159 13.74 16.56 -11.97
N SER A 160 14.65 16.15 -11.10
CA SER A 160 16.05 15.84 -11.43
C SER A 160 16.46 14.40 -11.03
N VAL A 161 15.53 13.46 -11.10
CA VAL A 161 15.79 12.04 -10.76
C VAL A 161 16.38 11.33 -11.97
N THR A 162 17.56 10.72 -11.81
CA THR A 162 18.18 9.88 -12.85
C THR A 162 17.77 8.41 -12.69
N LEU A 163 17.88 7.61 -13.76
CA LEU A 163 17.62 6.16 -13.68
C LEU A 163 18.58 5.44 -12.71
N LEU A 164 19.79 5.97 -12.50
CA LEU A 164 20.72 5.44 -11.51
C LEU A 164 20.18 5.67 -10.09
N ASP A 165 19.64 6.85 -9.81
CA ASP A 165 19.00 7.16 -8.53
C ASP A 165 17.81 6.24 -8.27
N VAL A 166 16.94 6.05 -9.27
CA VAL A 166 15.79 5.13 -9.20
C VAL A 166 16.24 3.73 -8.80
N ARG A 167 17.27 3.20 -9.46
CA ARG A 167 17.80 1.86 -9.19
C ARG A 167 18.36 1.75 -7.77
N VAL A 168 19.21 2.69 -7.36
CA VAL A 168 19.81 2.70 -6.02
C VAL A 168 18.73 2.78 -4.93
N TRP A 169 17.70 3.60 -5.13
CA TRP A 169 16.61 3.74 -4.16
C TRP A 169 15.75 2.48 -4.07
N PHE A 170 15.43 1.84 -5.20
CA PHE A 170 14.68 0.59 -5.18
C PHE A 170 15.51 -0.57 -4.60
N ASP A 171 16.79 -0.71 -4.94
CA ASP A 171 17.66 -1.76 -4.41
C ASP A 171 17.81 -1.63 -2.88
N GLY A 172 17.97 -0.39 -2.38
CA GLY A 172 17.98 -0.09 -0.95
C GLY A 172 16.64 -0.43 -0.27
N LEU A 173 15.52 -0.08 -0.90
CA LEU A 173 14.18 -0.37 -0.38
C LEU A 173 13.92 -1.89 -0.32
N ILE A 174 14.29 -2.63 -1.36
CA ILE A 174 14.14 -4.09 -1.42
C ILE A 174 14.97 -4.74 -0.32
N THR A 175 16.22 -4.32 -0.16
CA THR A 175 17.11 -4.84 0.90
C THR A 175 16.47 -4.63 2.28
N ASP A 176 15.98 -3.43 2.55
CA ASP A 176 15.35 -3.10 3.82
C ASP A 176 14.06 -3.89 4.08
N LEU A 177 13.14 -3.96 3.11
CA LEU A 177 11.84 -4.61 3.30
C LEU A 177 11.95 -6.13 3.37
N VAL A 178 12.82 -6.74 2.56
CA VAL A 178 13.03 -8.19 2.56
C VAL A 178 13.68 -8.63 3.88
N LEU A 179 14.69 -7.91 4.38
CA LEU A 179 15.32 -8.24 5.66
C LEU A 179 14.37 -8.08 6.86
N THR A 180 13.42 -7.15 6.79
CA THR A 180 12.43 -6.93 7.86
C THR A 180 11.36 -8.03 7.88
N SER A 181 11.08 -8.66 6.73
CA SER A 181 10.15 -9.81 6.63
C SER A 181 10.77 -11.16 7.05
N CYS A 182 12.11 -11.28 7.00
CA CYS A 182 12.84 -12.52 7.32
C CYS A 182 13.00 -12.81 8.83
N THR A 183 12.42 -11.99 9.72
CA THR A 183 12.43 -12.26 11.17
C THR A 183 11.27 -13.13 11.67
N ALA A 184 10.42 -13.66 10.78
CA ALA A 184 9.50 -14.75 11.09
C ALA A 184 10.14 -16.11 10.74
N PRO A 185 10.16 -17.11 11.64
CA PRO A 185 10.85 -18.36 11.37
C PRO A 185 10.13 -19.18 10.29
N THR A 186 10.93 -19.65 9.34
CA THR A 186 10.71 -20.79 8.43
C THR A 186 9.57 -20.69 7.40
N LEU A 187 9.95 -20.52 6.13
CA LEU A 187 9.68 -21.56 5.15
C LEU A 187 10.92 -21.81 4.30
N SER A 188 11.25 -23.08 4.16
CA SER A 188 12.42 -23.64 3.50
C SER A 188 12.65 -23.10 2.09
N ARG A 189 13.91 -22.75 1.86
CA ARG A 189 14.60 -22.52 0.58
C ARG A 189 14.28 -23.61 -0.45
N GLY A 190 13.21 -23.45 -1.23
CA GLY A 190 12.93 -24.22 -2.42
C GLY A 190 13.55 -23.53 -3.63
N ALA A 191 14.87 -23.65 -3.80
CA ALA A 191 15.57 -23.12 -4.96
C ALA A 191 15.61 -24.18 -6.08
N TYR A 192 14.96 -23.85 -7.20
CA TYR A 192 15.36 -24.10 -8.59
C TYR A 192 15.85 -25.50 -8.96
N VAL A 193 14.99 -26.24 -9.65
CA VAL A 193 15.40 -27.29 -10.60
C VAL A 193 15.89 -26.58 -11.86
N SER A 194 17.22 -26.50 -12.03
CA SER A 194 17.81 -26.25 -13.34
C SER A 194 17.59 -27.47 -14.22
N SER A 195 16.73 -27.38 -15.23
CA SER A 195 16.81 -28.27 -16.38
C SER A 195 17.80 -27.66 -17.38
N GLU A 196 19.07 -28.07 -17.27
CA GLU A 196 20.03 -27.91 -18.34
C GLU A 196 19.56 -28.68 -19.58
N GLY A 197 19.75 -28.08 -20.75
CA GLY A 197 19.34 -28.62 -22.03
C GLY A 197 20.08 -29.88 -22.43
N ALA A 198 19.39 -30.75 -23.16
CA ALA A 198 20.00 -31.76 -23.99
C ALA A 198 20.19 -31.19 -25.41
N PRO A 199 21.39 -31.31 -26.02
CA PRO A 199 21.57 -31.16 -27.46
C PRO A 199 21.55 -32.54 -28.14
N GLY A 200 20.94 -32.61 -29.34
CA GLY A 200 21.06 -33.74 -30.28
C GLY A 200 19.83 -34.63 -30.38
#